data_AF-F0XTT5-F1
#
_entry.id   AF-F0XTT5-F1
#
_cell.length_a   1.000
_cell.length_b   1.000
_cell.length_c   1.000
_cell.angle_alpha   90.00
_cell.angle_beta   90.00
_cell.angle_gamma   90.00
#
_symmetry.space_group_name_H-M   'P 1'
#
loop_
_entity.id
_entity.type
_entity.pdbx_description
1 polymer ?
#
loop_
_entity_poly.entity_id
_entity_poly.type
_entity_poly.pdbx_seq_one_letter_code
_entity_poly.pdbx_strand_id
1 'polypeptide(L)'
;MKQLNDLVRECTRNMSADASGLWLSWDELEGVLRRVLDRLTDKGPVVDSDIGNNGSDNIGKLWLPTKVAFSSPVTASATCEATRKKVYYAVVNRMLVNVPLFREVVLLRDETARMLGFRHHAALKAAGNMMQTPEAVRQLLSEISDVLHRLASIIRYRSPETHEELEAMNLTELFNRTRADIYQIHGGEALDEGWEWGHGESVFRNVLNGYDAEYCSYILGRVFALDLFDVGFKHDSTSKDAGRRYRDMVIVKGGSQPEMKTLTDFLGHRPSTGPYLAWLRSP
;
A
#
# COMPACT_ATOMS: atom_id res chain seq x y z
N MET A 1 -8.84 8.61 -21.23
CA MET A 1 -9.02 7.21 -20.77
C MET A 1 -8.12 6.18 -21.46
N LYS A 2 -8.02 6.13 -22.81
CA LYS A 2 -7.16 5.16 -23.51
C LYS A 2 -5.68 5.26 -23.11
N GLN A 3 -5.11 6.46 -23.15
CA GLN A 3 -3.73 6.75 -22.76
C GLN A 3 -3.41 6.34 -21.30
N LEU A 4 -4.28 6.66 -20.34
CA LEU A 4 -4.13 6.25 -18.95
C LEU A 4 -4.03 4.72 -18.80
N ASN A 5 -4.90 3.98 -19.50
CA ASN A 5 -4.88 2.52 -19.44
C ASN A 5 -3.61 1.93 -20.06
N ASP A 6 -3.10 2.54 -21.13
CA ASP A 6 -1.87 2.09 -21.78
C ASP A 6 -0.64 2.34 -20.89
N LEU A 7 -0.56 3.48 -20.20
CA LEU A 7 0.51 3.76 -19.22
C LEU A 7 0.48 2.81 -18.02
N VAL A 8 -0.69 2.50 -17.48
CA VAL A 8 -0.83 1.53 -16.37
C VAL A 8 -0.41 0.13 -16.81
N ARG A 9 -0.77 -0.27 -18.04
CA ARG A 9 -0.31 -1.54 -18.63
C ARG A 9 1.19 -1.56 -18.81
N GLU A 10 1.79 -0.47 -19.26
CA GLU A 10 3.23 -0.35 -19.41
C GLU A 10 3.95 -0.48 -18.07
N CYS A 11 3.53 0.26 -17.04
CA CYS A 11 4.07 0.12 -15.68
C CYS A 11 3.98 -1.33 -15.18
N THR A 12 2.83 -1.98 -15.41
CA THR A 12 2.59 -3.36 -15.00
C THR A 12 3.49 -4.35 -15.75
N ARG A 13 3.71 -4.12 -17.04
CA ARG A 13 4.63 -4.91 -17.87
C ARG A 13 6.06 -4.79 -17.37
N ASN A 14 6.52 -3.57 -17.08
CA ASN A 14 7.85 -3.31 -16.54
C ASN A 14 8.06 -4.05 -15.20
N MET A 15 7.08 -3.99 -14.30
CA MET A 15 7.13 -4.71 -13.02
C MET A 15 7.14 -6.24 -13.18
N SER A 16 6.45 -6.76 -14.19
CA SER A 16 6.34 -8.20 -14.43
C SER A 16 7.62 -8.77 -15.06
N ALA A 17 8.22 -8.00 -15.98
CA ALA A 17 9.48 -8.31 -16.64
C ALA A 17 10.72 -8.06 -15.75
N ASP A 18 10.54 -7.44 -14.59
CA ASP A 18 11.60 -7.16 -13.63
C ASP A 18 12.39 -8.40 -13.24
N ALA A 19 13.68 -8.36 -13.56
CA ALA A 19 14.67 -9.34 -13.18
C ALA A 19 15.76 -8.75 -12.26
N SER A 20 15.55 -7.54 -11.72
CA SER A 20 16.53 -6.84 -10.89
C SER A 20 16.88 -7.62 -9.62
N GLY A 21 18.16 -7.62 -9.25
CA GLY A 21 18.68 -8.34 -8.08
C GLY A 21 20.07 -7.86 -7.68
N LEU A 22 20.62 -8.53 -6.68
CA LEU A 22 21.93 -8.25 -6.11
C LEU A 22 22.74 -9.54 -5.98
N TRP A 23 24.04 -9.46 -6.23
CA TRP A 23 24.97 -10.50 -5.84
C TRP A 23 25.45 -10.25 -4.40
N LEU A 24 25.30 -11.25 -3.54
CA LEU A 24 25.71 -11.19 -2.14
C LEU A 24 26.65 -12.37 -1.81
N SER A 25 27.71 -12.11 -1.04
CA SER A 25 28.58 -13.16 -0.54
C SER A 25 27.91 -13.97 0.59
N TRP A 26 28.48 -15.13 0.92
CA TRP A 26 28.06 -15.90 2.08
C TRP A 26 28.20 -15.12 3.40
N ASP A 27 29.26 -14.32 3.53
CA ASP A 27 29.48 -13.47 4.71
C ASP A 27 28.41 -12.38 4.82
N GLU A 28 27.99 -11.78 3.69
CA GLU A 28 26.90 -10.79 3.67
C GLU A 28 25.56 -11.42 4.08
N LEU A 29 25.39 -12.72 3.87
CA LEU A 29 24.17 -13.50 4.13
C LEU A 29 24.15 -14.20 5.51
N GLU A 30 25.10 -13.88 6.38
CA GLU A 30 25.11 -14.39 7.75
C GLU A 30 23.81 -14.07 8.49
N GLY A 31 23.25 -15.06 9.20
CA GLY A 31 21.96 -14.96 9.92
C GLY A 31 20.73 -15.26 9.07
N VAL A 32 20.85 -15.31 7.74
CA VAL A 32 19.73 -15.64 6.86
C VAL A 32 19.34 -17.11 7.01
N LEU A 33 18.04 -17.37 7.17
CA LEU A 33 17.51 -18.71 7.35
C LEU A 33 17.88 -19.62 6.17
N ARG A 34 18.31 -20.86 6.45
CA ARG A 34 18.71 -21.83 5.44
C ARG A 34 17.65 -22.06 4.34
N ARG A 35 16.38 -22.14 4.73
CA ARG A 35 15.23 -22.25 3.80
C ARG A 35 15.15 -21.12 2.76
N VAL A 36 15.71 -19.94 3.06
CA VAL A 36 15.77 -18.79 2.15
C VAL A 36 16.98 -18.94 1.24
N LEU A 37 18.14 -19.30 1.80
CA LEU A 37 19.38 -19.53 1.06
C LEU A 37 19.23 -20.63 0.01
N ASP A 38 18.52 -21.72 0.34
CA ASP A 38 18.24 -22.83 -0.58
C ASP A 38 17.40 -22.41 -1.81
N ARG A 39 16.74 -21.24 -1.75
CA ARG A 39 15.96 -20.67 -2.86
C ARG A 39 16.76 -19.68 -3.72
N LEU A 40 17.98 -19.32 -3.30
CA LEU A 40 18.87 -18.44 -4.05
C LEU A 40 19.73 -19.27 -5.00
N THR A 41 20.18 -18.64 -6.08
CA THR A 41 20.94 -19.30 -7.14
C THR A 41 22.33 -18.68 -7.26
N ASP A 42 23.31 -19.49 -7.67
CA ASP A 42 24.63 -19.02 -8.10
C ASP A 42 24.63 -18.48 -9.54
N LYS A 43 23.45 -18.46 -10.18
CA LYS A 43 23.21 -17.95 -11.54
C LYS A 43 22.26 -16.77 -11.49
N GLY A 44 22.65 -15.68 -12.14
CA GLY A 44 21.81 -14.50 -12.35
C GLY A 44 20.92 -14.63 -13.59
N PRO A 45 20.03 -13.66 -13.85
CA PRO A 45 19.26 -13.62 -15.10
C PRO A 45 20.18 -13.47 -16.31
N VAL A 46 19.88 -14.19 -17.39
CA VAL A 46 20.51 -14.00 -18.70
C VAL A 46 19.92 -12.72 -19.29
N VAL A 47 20.70 -11.66 -19.35
CA VAL A 47 20.30 -10.38 -19.95
C VAL A 47 20.92 -10.33 -21.35
N ASP A 48 20.17 -9.89 -22.37
CA ASP A 48 20.57 -9.87 -23.80
C ASP A 48 21.79 -8.96 -24.13
N SER A 49 22.49 -8.48 -23.13
CA SER A 49 23.81 -7.89 -23.26
C SER A 49 24.80 -8.69 -22.42
N ASP A 50 25.90 -9.11 -23.03
CA ASP A 50 27.08 -9.75 -22.43
C ASP A 50 27.82 -8.88 -21.37
N ILE A 51 27.08 -8.16 -20.52
CA ILE A 51 27.60 -7.42 -19.35
C ILE A 51 26.70 -7.70 -18.12
N GLY A 52 25.84 -8.72 -18.16
CA GLY A 52 25.25 -9.34 -16.97
C GLY A 52 26.20 -10.36 -16.37
N ASN A 53 27.37 -9.89 -15.91
CA ASN A 53 28.49 -10.62 -15.31
C ASN A 53 28.20 -12.08 -14.84
N ASN A 54 28.15 -13.02 -15.80
CA ASN A 54 28.55 -14.43 -15.56
C ASN A 54 30.09 -14.54 -15.56
N GLY A 55 30.78 -13.40 -15.47
CA GLY A 55 32.23 -13.31 -15.36
C GLY A 55 32.71 -13.67 -13.96
N SER A 56 34.02 -13.88 -13.89
CA SER A 56 34.80 -14.31 -12.72
C SER A 56 34.55 -13.55 -11.41
N ASP A 57 33.87 -12.39 -11.41
CA ASP A 57 33.69 -11.51 -10.25
C ASP A 57 32.57 -11.95 -9.29
N ASN A 58 31.72 -12.89 -9.72
CA ASN A 58 30.59 -13.39 -8.93
C ASN A 58 30.82 -14.81 -8.38
N ILE A 59 32.04 -15.33 -8.51
CA ILE A 59 32.45 -16.61 -7.93
C ILE A 59 32.23 -16.56 -6.41
N GLY A 60 31.47 -17.52 -5.88
CA GLY A 60 31.18 -17.63 -4.44
C GLY A 60 30.07 -16.70 -3.93
N LYS A 61 29.34 -16.02 -4.81
CA LYS A 61 28.18 -15.18 -4.45
C LYS A 61 26.86 -15.86 -4.83
N LEU A 62 25.79 -15.48 -4.14
CA LEU A 62 24.42 -15.87 -4.45
C LEU A 62 23.65 -14.68 -5.01
N TRP A 63 22.83 -14.95 -6.02
CA TRP A 63 21.92 -14.00 -6.62
C TRP A 63 20.65 -13.88 -5.77
N LEU A 64 20.39 -12.66 -5.30
CA LEU A 64 19.18 -12.28 -4.58
C LEU A 64 18.27 -11.43 -5.46
N PRO A 65 17.12 -11.96 -5.93
CA PRO A 65 16.10 -11.15 -6.59
C PRO A 65 15.54 -10.07 -5.65
N THR A 66 15.31 -8.86 -6.16
CA THR A 66 14.70 -7.76 -5.39
C THR A 66 13.21 -7.99 -5.08
N LYS A 67 12.57 -9.00 -5.68
CA LYS A 67 11.16 -9.33 -5.44
C LYS A 67 10.95 -9.66 -3.95
N VAL A 68 9.85 -9.14 -3.38
CA VAL A 68 9.54 -9.20 -1.93
C VAL A 68 9.66 -10.61 -1.34
N ALA A 69 9.28 -11.64 -2.10
CA ALA A 69 9.33 -13.04 -1.66
C ALA A 69 10.76 -13.58 -1.39
N PHE A 70 11.79 -12.88 -1.85
CA PHE A 70 13.20 -13.20 -1.67
C PHE A 70 13.91 -12.14 -0.81
N SER A 71 13.67 -10.85 -1.08
CA SER A 71 14.34 -9.76 -0.38
C SER A 71 13.87 -9.57 1.07
N SER A 72 12.56 -9.67 1.35
CA SER A 72 12.02 -9.43 2.70
C SER A 72 12.59 -10.39 3.77
N PRO A 73 12.69 -11.71 3.52
CA PRO A 73 13.34 -12.61 4.48
C PRO A 73 14.80 -12.26 4.76
N VAL A 74 15.56 -11.81 3.76
CA VAL A 74 16.96 -11.39 3.94
C VAL A 74 17.03 -10.12 4.79
N THR A 75 16.23 -9.09 4.46
CA THR A 75 16.16 -7.86 5.26
C THR A 75 15.73 -8.14 6.71
N ALA A 76 14.87 -9.14 6.96
CA ALA A 76 14.38 -9.46 8.29
C ALA A 76 15.36 -10.30 9.15
N SER A 77 16.29 -11.04 8.54
CA SER A 77 17.12 -12.02 9.26
C SER A 77 18.63 -11.87 9.10
N ALA A 78 19.12 -11.12 8.10
CA ALA A 78 20.55 -10.90 7.94
C ALA A 78 21.12 -10.13 9.16
N THR A 79 22.21 -10.64 9.74
CA THR A 79 22.86 -10.02 10.92
C THR A 79 23.54 -8.71 10.54
N CYS A 80 24.19 -8.67 9.36
CA CYS A 80 24.89 -7.49 8.87
C CYS A 80 23.92 -6.36 8.47
N GLU A 81 24.03 -5.21 9.16
CA GLU A 81 23.23 -4.02 8.87
C GLU A 81 23.47 -3.48 7.47
N ALA A 82 24.73 -3.45 7.02
CA ALA A 82 25.09 -2.99 5.68
C ALA A 82 24.40 -3.82 4.60
N THR A 83 24.28 -5.14 4.78
CA THR A 83 23.50 -6.01 3.89
C THR A 83 22.03 -5.61 3.89
N ARG A 84 21.41 -5.46 5.07
CA ARG A 84 19.99 -5.06 5.16
C ARG A 84 19.74 -3.72 4.46
N LYS A 85 20.60 -2.72 4.68
CA LYS A 85 20.54 -1.40 4.01
C LYS A 85 20.67 -1.55 2.49
N LYS A 86 21.68 -2.27 2.01
CA LYS A 86 21.93 -2.51 0.58
C LYS A 86 20.75 -3.18 -0.11
N VAL A 87 20.20 -4.24 0.48
CA VAL A 87 19.02 -4.95 -0.04
C VAL A 87 17.81 -4.03 -0.06
N TYR A 88 17.58 -3.28 1.02
CA TYR A 88 16.46 -2.35 1.10
C TYR A 88 16.52 -1.26 0.03
N TYR A 89 17.68 -0.63 -0.19
CA TYR A 89 17.89 0.37 -1.24
C TYR A 89 17.65 -0.20 -2.64
N ALA A 90 18.14 -1.40 -2.91
CA ALA A 90 17.89 -2.05 -4.19
C ALA A 90 16.39 -2.33 -4.42
N VAL A 91 15.64 -2.69 -3.37
CA VAL A 91 14.20 -2.94 -3.49
C VAL A 91 13.42 -1.66 -3.78
N VAL A 92 13.70 -0.56 -3.08
CA VAL A 92 12.96 0.70 -3.26
C VAL A 92 13.31 1.40 -4.58
N ASN A 93 14.50 1.16 -5.14
CA ASN A 93 14.98 1.82 -6.36
C ASN A 93 14.95 0.91 -7.61
N ARG A 94 14.34 -0.28 -7.55
CA ARG A 94 14.36 -1.21 -8.69
C ARG A 94 13.52 -0.79 -9.90
N MET A 95 12.62 0.20 -9.76
CA MET A 95 11.66 0.61 -10.80
C MET A 95 11.83 2.07 -11.25
N LEU A 96 13.07 2.57 -11.37
CA LEU A 96 13.32 3.95 -11.79
C LEU A 96 12.63 4.32 -13.12
N VAL A 97 12.54 3.37 -14.06
CA VAL A 97 11.84 3.55 -15.33
C VAL A 97 10.36 3.88 -15.17
N ASN A 98 9.72 3.44 -14.08
CA ASN A 98 8.31 3.72 -13.81
C ASN A 98 8.10 5.05 -13.08
N VAL A 99 9.13 5.76 -12.61
CA VAL A 99 8.98 7.06 -11.92
C VAL A 99 8.29 8.09 -12.82
N PRO A 100 8.75 8.37 -14.07
CA PRO A 100 8.05 9.31 -14.94
C PRO A 100 6.65 8.81 -15.35
N LEU A 101 6.49 7.51 -15.58
CA LEU A 101 5.19 6.92 -15.95
C LEU A 101 4.17 7.05 -14.82
N PHE A 102 4.60 6.83 -13.56
CA PHE A 102 3.77 6.99 -12.38
C PHE A 102 3.27 8.44 -12.27
N ARG A 103 4.16 9.41 -12.49
CA ARG A 103 3.80 10.83 -12.49
C ARG A 103 2.73 11.14 -13.53
N GLU A 104 2.89 10.69 -14.77
CA GLU A 104 1.88 10.87 -15.82
C GLU A 104 0.53 10.23 -15.45
N VAL A 105 0.56 9.02 -14.88
CA VAL A 105 -0.65 8.34 -14.40
C VAL A 105 -1.38 9.17 -13.35
N VAL A 106 -0.66 9.77 -12.40
CA VAL A 106 -1.24 10.63 -11.34
C VAL A 106 -1.86 11.90 -11.93
N LEU A 107 -1.17 12.57 -12.86
CA LEU A 107 -1.68 13.77 -13.53
C LEU A 107 -2.94 13.48 -14.34
N LEU A 108 -2.90 12.47 -15.21
CA LEU A 108 -4.05 12.09 -16.04
C LEU A 108 -5.26 11.65 -15.21
N ARG A 109 -5.04 11.06 -14.03
CA ARG A 109 -6.11 10.71 -13.08
C ARG A 109 -6.79 11.94 -12.50
N ASP A 110 -6.01 12.97 -12.17
CA ASP A 110 -6.53 14.24 -11.66
C ASP A 110 -7.28 15.00 -12.75
N GLU A 111 -6.71 15.12 -13.95
CA GLU A 111 -7.39 15.71 -15.12
C GLU A 111 -8.72 15.01 -15.41
N THR A 112 -8.70 13.66 -15.43
CA THR A 112 -9.92 12.87 -15.67
C THR A 112 -10.98 13.13 -14.61
N ALA A 113 -10.59 13.25 -13.33
CA ALA A 113 -11.54 13.55 -12.26
C ALA A 113 -12.14 14.94 -12.41
N ARG A 114 -11.32 15.96 -12.74
CA ARG A 114 -11.77 17.34 -12.95
C ARG A 114 -12.69 17.47 -14.16
N MET A 115 -12.38 16.80 -15.26
CA MET A 115 -13.26 16.74 -16.44
C MET A 115 -14.63 16.12 -16.12
N LEU A 116 -14.69 15.19 -15.17
CA LEU A 116 -15.93 14.58 -14.70
C LEU A 116 -16.64 15.39 -13.60
N GLY A 117 -16.15 16.58 -13.27
CA GLY A 117 -16.73 17.48 -12.26
C GLY A 117 -16.34 17.17 -10.81
N PHE A 118 -15.36 16.30 -10.58
CA PHE A 118 -14.83 16.01 -9.24
C PHE A 118 -13.61 16.89 -8.94
N ARG A 119 -13.42 17.25 -7.66
CA ARG A 119 -12.31 18.11 -7.23
C ARG A 119 -10.93 17.51 -7.51
N HIS A 120 -10.79 16.20 -7.33
CA HIS A 120 -9.53 15.45 -7.52
C HIS A 120 -9.83 13.94 -7.63
N HIS A 121 -8.84 13.12 -8.02
CA HIS A 121 -9.01 11.67 -8.23
C HIS A 121 -9.64 10.92 -7.04
N ALA A 122 -9.19 11.21 -5.81
CA ALA A 122 -9.74 10.55 -4.62
C ALA A 122 -11.25 10.84 -4.42
N ALA A 123 -11.77 11.98 -4.88
CA ALA A 123 -13.20 12.31 -4.82
C ALA A 123 -14.00 11.48 -5.82
N LEU A 124 -13.48 11.34 -7.04
CA LEU A 124 -14.06 10.46 -8.06
C LEU A 124 -14.12 9.01 -7.56
N LYS A 125 -13.05 8.52 -6.92
CA LYS A 125 -13.00 7.16 -6.36
C LYS A 125 -13.96 6.98 -5.18
N ALA A 126 -14.05 7.96 -4.28
CA ALA A 126 -14.95 7.89 -3.12
C ALA A 126 -16.43 7.87 -3.53
N ALA A 127 -16.81 8.53 -4.63
CA ALA A 127 -18.21 8.63 -5.06
C ALA A 127 -18.88 7.27 -5.35
N GLY A 128 -18.11 6.26 -5.76
CA GLY A 128 -18.60 4.90 -5.98
C GLY A 128 -18.61 4.00 -4.74
N ASN A 129 -18.10 4.49 -3.61
CA ASN A 129 -17.95 3.74 -2.38
C ASN A 129 -19.02 4.11 -1.35
N MET A 130 -19.20 3.25 -0.34
CA MET A 130 -20.16 3.47 0.75
C MET A 130 -19.90 4.78 1.53
N MET A 131 -18.63 5.16 1.68
CA MET A 131 -18.21 6.48 2.18
C MET A 131 -18.10 7.44 0.99
N GLN A 132 -19.25 7.95 0.56
CA GLN A 132 -19.45 8.68 -0.69
C GLN A 132 -18.61 9.95 -0.87
N THR A 133 -17.97 10.46 0.20
CA THR A 133 -17.17 11.69 0.17
C THR A 133 -15.79 11.51 0.80
N PRO A 134 -14.74 12.15 0.24
CA PRO A 134 -13.41 12.20 0.86
C PRO A 134 -13.41 12.76 2.28
N GLU A 135 -14.31 13.69 2.57
CA GLU A 135 -14.49 14.28 3.90
C GLU A 135 -14.89 13.23 4.94
N ALA A 136 -15.82 12.34 4.58
CA ALA A 136 -16.24 11.25 5.46
C ALA A 136 -15.08 10.27 5.72
N VAL A 137 -14.27 9.98 4.69
CA VAL A 137 -13.06 9.17 4.85
C VAL A 137 -12.05 9.86 5.77
N ARG A 138 -11.81 11.16 5.58
CA ARG A 138 -10.90 11.94 6.46
C ARG A 138 -11.40 11.99 7.90
N GLN A 139 -12.70 12.18 8.12
CA GLN A 139 -13.27 12.19 9.46
C GLN A 139 -13.06 10.85 10.15
N LEU A 140 -13.34 9.73 9.46
CA LEU A 140 -13.09 8.40 10.00
C LEU A 140 -11.60 8.20 10.33
N LEU A 141 -10.71 8.56 9.41
CA LEU A 141 -9.27 8.46 9.63
C LEU A 141 -8.83 9.36 10.81
N SER A 142 -9.45 10.52 11.02
CA SER A 142 -9.24 11.40 12.17
C SER A 142 -9.61 10.74 13.47
N GLU A 143 -10.81 10.20 13.57
CA GLU A 143 -11.29 9.51 14.77
C GLU A 143 -10.37 8.32 15.14
N ILE A 144 -9.86 7.61 14.15
CA ILE A 144 -8.92 6.49 14.33
C ILE A 144 -7.52 7.00 14.70
N SER A 145 -7.06 8.04 14.03
CA SER A 145 -5.76 8.66 14.24
C SER A 145 -5.60 9.20 15.66
N ASP A 146 -6.62 9.86 16.18
CA ASP A 146 -6.61 10.43 17.54
C ASP A 146 -6.39 9.35 18.60
N VAL A 147 -6.85 8.12 18.34
CA VAL A 147 -6.60 6.98 19.22
C VAL A 147 -5.19 6.42 19.02
N LEU A 148 -4.67 6.43 17.80
CA LEU A 148 -3.40 5.80 17.50
C LEU A 148 -2.16 6.68 17.73
N HIS A 149 -2.28 8.01 17.91
CA HIS A 149 -1.18 9.02 18.02
C HIS A 149 -0.11 8.99 16.90
N ARG A 150 -0.01 7.90 16.14
CA ARG A 150 0.98 7.56 15.11
C ARG A 150 0.45 7.76 13.69
N LEU A 151 -0.88 7.87 13.49
CA LEU A 151 -1.51 8.04 12.18
C LEU A 151 -1.94 9.48 11.85
N ALA A 152 -1.76 10.43 12.78
CA ALA A 152 -2.14 11.85 12.59
C ALA A 152 -1.46 12.52 11.40
N SER A 153 -0.33 11.97 10.96
CA SER A 153 0.38 12.40 9.77
C SER A 153 -0.37 12.12 8.46
N ILE A 154 -1.19 11.07 8.37
CA ILE A 154 -1.95 10.73 7.14
C ILE A 154 -2.93 11.86 6.77
N ILE A 155 -3.50 12.52 7.78
CA ILE A 155 -4.52 13.57 7.63
C ILE A 155 -3.90 14.92 7.27
N ARG A 156 -2.61 15.09 7.55
CA ARG A 156 -1.90 16.35 7.38
C ARG A 156 -1.55 16.62 5.91
N TYR A 157 -1.57 15.61 5.04
CA TYR A 157 -1.32 15.84 3.62
C TYR A 157 -2.60 16.29 2.91
N ARG A 158 -2.64 17.58 2.58
CA ARG A 158 -3.72 18.21 1.83
C ARG A 158 -3.69 17.72 0.39
N SER A 159 -4.82 17.22 -0.13
CA SER A 159 -4.98 16.98 -1.56
C SER A 159 -4.78 18.29 -2.33
N PRO A 160 -4.07 18.30 -3.48
CA PRO A 160 -3.90 19.50 -4.28
C PRO A 160 -5.25 20.10 -4.65
N GLU A 161 -5.36 21.41 -4.56
CA GLU A 161 -6.59 22.14 -4.87
C GLU A 161 -6.78 22.32 -6.36
N THR A 162 -5.68 22.59 -7.07
CA THR A 162 -5.65 22.79 -8.52
C THR A 162 -4.76 21.76 -9.20
N HIS A 163 -4.98 21.59 -10.50
CA HIS A 163 -4.14 20.70 -11.31
C HIS A 163 -2.70 21.21 -11.39
N GLU A 164 -2.54 22.53 -11.55
CA GLU A 164 -1.25 23.22 -11.58
C GLU A 164 -0.44 23.00 -10.29
N GLU A 165 -1.10 22.94 -9.13
CA GLU A 165 -0.44 22.63 -7.86
C GLU A 165 0.13 21.21 -7.88
N LEU A 166 -0.63 20.24 -8.40
CA LEU A 166 -0.17 18.85 -8.53
C LEU A 166 0.98 18.72 -9.55
N GLU A 167 0.95 19.48 -10.64
CA GLU A 167 2.06 19.55 -11.60
C GLU A 167 3.33 20.12 -10.96
N ALA A 168 3.23 21.08 -10.04
CA ALA A 168 4.39 21.63 -9.35
C ALA A 168 4.94 20.70 -8.24
N MET A 169 4.18 19.69 -7.79
CA MET A 169 4.59 18.80 -6.70
C MET A 169 5.70 17.82 -7.10
N ASN A 170 6.64 17.62 -6.18
CA ASN A 170 7.57 16.50 -6.21
C ASN A 170 6.94 15.26 -5.57
N LEU A 171 6.47 14.32 -6.40
CA LEU A 171 5.76 13.12 -5.94
C LEU A 171 6.67 12.15 -5.17
N THR A 172 7.97 12.08 -5.52
CA THR A 172 8.96 11.23 -4.85
C THR A 172 9.21 11.73 -3.42
N GLU A 173 9.48 13.03 -3.28
CA GLU A 173 9.67 13.66 -1.98
C GLU A 173 8.40 13.56 -1.13
N LEU A 174 7.24 13.83 -1.72
CA LEU A 174 5.94 13.66 -1.08
C LEU A 174 5.80 12.24 -0.52
N PHE A 175 6.06 11.22 -1.35
CA PHE A 175 5.95 9.82 -0.94
C PHE A 175 6.88 9.51 0.23
N ASN A 176 8.15 9.92 0.17
CA ASN A 176 9.14 9.63 1.20
C ASN A 176 8.85 10.38 2.51
N ARG A 177 8.46 11.67 2.45
CA ARG A 177 8.03 12.44 3.63
C ARG A 177 6.83 11.79 4.30
N THR A 178 5.79 11.48 3.53
CA THR A 178 4.57 10.83 4.05
C THR A 178 4.91 9.49 4.70
N ARG A 179 5.78 8.71 4.07
CA ARG A 179 6.23 7.43 4.59
C ARG A 179 6.99 7.59 5.91
N ALA A 180 7.96 8.52 5.98
CA ALA A 180 8.71 8.80 7.19
C ALA A 180 7.78 9.24 8.33
N ASP A 181 6.82 10.12 8.02
CA ASP A 181 5.84 10.63 8.99
C ASP A 181 4.86 9.55 9.47
N ILE A 182 4.49 8.57 8.64
CA ILE A 182 3.56 7.48 9.03
C ILE A 182 4.29 6.39 9.82
N TYR A 183 5.40 5.89 9.28
CA TYR A 183 6.10 4.75 9.87
C TYR A 183 7.02 5.17 11.01
N GLN A 184 7.37 6.46 11.11
CA GLN A 184 8.41 6.97 12.01
C GLN A 184 9.75 6.24 11.78
N ILE A 185 9.99 5.88 10.51
CA ILE A 185 11.22 5.25 10.04
C ILE A 185 11.83 6.19 9.02
N HIS A 186 12.97 6.77 9.38
CA HIS A 186 13.73 7.66 8.51
C HIS A 186 14.58 6.86 7.51
N GLY A 187 14.70 7.39 6.30
CA GLY A 187 15.48 6.83 5.21
C GLY A 187 16.77 7.60 4.94
N GLY A 188 17.13 7.70 3.66
CA GLY A 188 18.31 8.42 3.20
C GLY A 188 18.31 9.90 3.57
N GLU A 189 17.14 10.50 3.83
CA GLU A 189 17.07 11.90 4.26
C GLU A 189 17.76 12.13 5.62
N ALA A 190 17.79 11.12 6.50
CA ALA A 190 18.50 11.21 7.77
C ALA A 190 20.01 10.99 7.63
N LEU A 191 20.47 10.66 6.42
CA LEU A 191 21.87 10.45 6.05
C LEU A 191 22.38 11.53 5.09
N ASP A 192 21.69 12.66 5.01
CA ASP A 192 21.99 13.77 4.09
C ASP A 192 21.91 13.40 2.59
N GLU A 193 21.19 12.32 2.24
CA GLU A 193 21.00 11.87 0.84
C GLU A 193 19.81 12.59 0.16
N GLY A 194 19.14 13.53 0.86
CA GLY A 194 17.96 14.25 0.38
C GLY A 194 16.67 13.41 0.43
N TRP A 195 15.56 13.93 -0.12
CA TRP A 195 14.25 13.25 -0.09
C TRP A 195 13.95 12.34 -1.30
N GLU A 196 14.86 12.29 -2.27
CA GLU A 196 14.73 11.45 -3.48
C GLU A 196 15.61 10.19 -3.42
N TRP A 197 16.08 9.82 -2.23
CA TRP A 197 16.94 8.64 -2.01
C TRP A 197 16.28 7.30 -2.40
N GLY A 198 14.94 7.27 -2.46
CA GLY A 198 14.15 6.07 -2.70
C GLY A 198 12.93 6.36 -3.58
N HIS A 199 12.70 5.51 -4.58
CA HIS A 199 11.57 5.64 -5.52
C HIS A 199 10.45 4.63 -5.27
N GLY A 200 10.01 4.52 -4.02
CA GLY A 200 9.02 3.53 -3.59
C GLY A 200 7.64 3.68 -4.26
N GLU A 201 7.28 4.90 -4.67
CA GLU A 201 6.08 5.22 -5.45
C GLU A 201 6.01 4.44 -6.77
N SER A 202 7.16 4.21 -7.41
CA SER A 202 7.27 3.48 -8.68
C SER A 202 7.15 1.96 -8.54
N VAL A 203 7.36 1.44 -7.32
CA VAL A 203 7.32 0.02 -6.98
C VAL A 203 5.96 -0.39 -6.41
N PHE A 204 5.13 0.58 -5.98
CA PHE A 204 3.89 0.30 -5.27
C PHE A 204 2.72 -0.02 -6.22
N ARG A 205 2.58 -1.31 -6.55
CA ARG A 205 1.62 -1.81 -7.54
C ARG A 205 0.17 -1.40 -7.29
N ASN A 206 -0.26 -1.34 -6.03
CA ASN A 206 -1.67 -1.11 -5.70
C ASN A 206 -2.10 0.32 -6.02
N VAL A 207 -1.22 1.31 -5.83
CA VAL A 207 -1.49 2.70 -6.23
C VAL A 207 -1.53 2.79 -7.76
N LEU A 208 -0.59 2.15 -8.46
CA LEU A 208 -0.57 2.08 -9.93
C LEU A 208 -1.85 1.46 -10.51
N ASN A 209 -2.41 0.44 -9.88
CA ASN A 209 -3.63 -0.23 -10.38
C ASN A 209 -4.94 0.49 -9.98
N GLY A 210 -4.87 1.64 -9.32
CA GLY A 210 -6.05 2.42 -8.93
C GLY A 210 -6.79 1.84 -7.71
N TYR A 211 -6.09 1.04 -6.90
CA TYR A 211 -6.53 0.51 -5.60
C TYR A 211 -6.06 1.42 -4.45
N ASP A 212 -5.82 2.70 -4.75
CA ASP A 212 -5.25 3.70 -3.86
C ASP A 212 -6.20 4.05 -2.70
N ALA A 213 -7.36 4.63 -3.00
CA ALA A 213 -8.36 5.01 -1.99
C ALA A 213 -9.09 3.79 -1.40
N GLU A 214 -9.07 2.66 -2.09
CA GLU A 214 -9.75 1.43 -1.69
C GLU A 214 -9.11 0.77 -0.47
N TYR A 215 -7.87 1.09 -0.10
CA TYR A 215 -7.27 0.58 1.15
C TYR A 215 -8.04 0.99 2.41
N CYS A 216 -8.72 2.14 2.40
CA CYS A 216 -9.57 2.55 3.51
C CYS A 216 -10.74 1.57 3.73
N SER A 217 -11.11 0.77 2.71
CA SER A 217 -12.15 -0.26 2.82
C SER A 217 -11.81 -1.37 3.82
N TYR A 218 -10.52 -1.69 4.03
CA TYR A 218 -10.14 -2.70 5.03
C TYR A 218 -10.39 -2.22 6.46
N ILE A 219 -10.06 -0.95 6.73
CA ILE A 219 -10.30 -0.32 8.02
C ILE A 219 -11.81 -0.21 8.24
N LEU A 220 -12.54 0.32 7.26
CA LEU A 220 -14.01 0.40 7.26
C LEU A 220 -14.67 -0.97 7.49
N GLY A 221 -14.22 -1.99 6.77
CA GLY A 221 -14.72 -3.36 6.91
C GLY A 221 -14.54 -3.88 8.32
N ARG A 222 -13.40 -3.60 8.96
CA ARG A 222 -13.17 -3.97 10.37
C ARG A 222 -14.02 -3.14 11.34
N VAL A 223 -14.21 -1.85 11.08
CA VAL A 223 -15.11 -0.99 11.86
C VAL A 223 -16.53 -1.55 11.86
N PHE A 224 -17.08 -1.85 10.69
CA PHE A 224 -18.44 -2.39 10.58
C PHE A 224 -18.54 -3.81 11.13
N ALA A 225 -17.52 -4.65 10.92
CA ALA A 225 -17.51 -6.01 11.46
C ALA A 225 -17.57 -6.02 12.99
N LEU A 226 -16.82 -5.14 13.65
CA LEU A 226 -16.82 -5.06 15.11
C LEU A 226 -18.14 -4.49 15.66
N ASP A 227 -18.75 -3.53 14.97
CA ASP A 227 -20.06 -2.99 15.36
C ASP A 227 -21.17 -4.04 15.19
N LEU A 228 -21.17 -4.76 14.06
CA LEU A 228 -22.06 -5.90 13.83
C LEU A 228 -21.87 -7.01 14.87
N PHE A 229 -20.62 -7.30 15.23
CA PHE A 229 -20.30 -8.28 16.26
C PHE A 229 -20.82 -7.83 17.63
N ASP A 230 -20.59 -6.57 18.00
CA ASP A 230 -21.01 -6.03 19.29
C ASP A 230 -22.54 -6.08 19.46
N VAL A 231 -23.29 -5.74 18.40
CA VAL A 231 -24.77 -5.78 18.42
C VAL A 231 -25.31 -7.20 18.30
N GLY A 232 -24.73 -8.03 17.42
CA GLY A 232 -25.31 -9.30 17.02
C GLY A 232 -24.81 -10.52 17.79
N PHE A 233 -23.56 -10.50 18.24
CA PHE A 233 -22.81 -11.73 18.57
C PHE A 233 -21.99 -11.66 19.87
N LYS A 234 -21.83 -10.48 20.48
CA LYS A 234 -21.00 -10.29 21.69
C LYS A 234 -21.41 -11.15 22.89
N HIS A 235 -22.71 -11.34 23.07
CA HIS A 235 -23.25 -12.15 24.17
C HIS A 235 -23.05 -13.65 23.91
N ASP A 236 -23.35 -14.11 22.69
CA ASP A 236 -23.18 -15.49 22.27
C ASP A 236 -22.83 -15.54 20.79
N SER A 237 -21.55 -15.78 20.51
CA SER A 237 -21.00 -15.84 19.14
C SER A 237 -21.47 -17.07 18.36
N THR A 238 -22.03 -18.07 19.04
CA THR A 238 -22.50 -19.33 18.45
C THR A 238 -24.01 -19.43 18.35
N SER A 239 -24.73 -18.36 18.69
CA SER A 239 -26.19 -18.32 18.67
C SER A 239 -26.74 -18.55 17.26
N LYS A 240 -27.55 -19.60 17.11
CA LYS A 240 -28.24 -19.91 15.85
C LYS A 240 -29.25 -18.82 15.47
N ASP A 241 -29.85 -18.17 16.46
CA ASP A 241 -30.85 -17.12 16.21
C ASP A 241 -30.18 -15.81 15.78
N ALA A 242 -29.04 -15.46 16.39
CA ALA A 242 -28.20 -14.36 15.89
C ALA A 242 -27.71 -14.62 14.46
N GLY A 243 -27.27 -15.86 14.16
CA GLY A 243 -26.89 -16.28 12.82
C GLY A 243 -28.02 -16.17 11.80
N ARG A 244 -29.24 -16.60 12.15
CA ARG A 244 -30.44 -16.44 11.30
C ARG A 244 -30.77 -14.99 11.04
N ARG A 245 -30.75 -14.15 12.08
CA ARG A 245 -30.97 -12.71 11.96
C ARG A 245 -29.95 -12.06 11.02
N TYR A 246 -28.67 -12.37 11.17
CA TYR A 246 -27.62 -11.86 10.28
C TYR A 246 -27.82 -12.31 8.83
N ARG A 247 -28.15 -13.60 8.61
CA ARG A 247 -28.47 -14.12 7.28
C ARG A 247 -29.62 -13.33 6.65
N ASP A 248 -30.75 -13.18 7.35
CA ASP A 248 -31.98 -12.64 6.79
C ASP A 248 -31.93 -11.13 6.57
N MET A 249 -31.20 -10.40 7.43
CA MET A 249 -31.11 -8.95 7.37
C MET A 249 -29.93 -8.45 6.54
N VAL A 250 -28.81 -9.18 6.49
CA VAL A 250 -27.58 -8.75 5.79
C VAL A 250 -27.35 -9.57 4.53
N ILE A 251 -27.20 -10.89 4.64
CA ILE A 251 -26.78 -11.74 3.52
C ILE A 251 -27.87 -11.82 2.44
N VAL A 252 -29.13 -12.02 2.83
CA VAL A 252 -30.28 -12.11 1.91
C VAL A 252 -30.50 -10.79 1.16
N LYS A 253 -30.21 -9.65 1.80
CA LYS A 253 -30.29 -8.34 1.15
C LYS A 253 -29.13 -8.13 0.17
N GLY A 254 -27.91 -8.52 0.55
CA GLY A 254 -26.73 -8.38 -0.32
C GLY A 254 -26.65 -6.98 -0.94
N GLY A 255 -26.43 -6.92 -2.27
CA GLY A 255 -26.41 -5.68 -3.04
C GLY A 255 -27.78 -5.21 -3.55
N SER A 256 -28.90 -5.77 -3.09
CA SER A 256 -30.24 -5.40 -3.57
C SER A 256 -30.77 -4.08 -3.00
N GLN A 257 -30.07 -3.48 -2.03
CA GLN A 257 -30.40 -2.20 -1.42
C GLN A 257 -29.10 -1.48 -0.98
N PRO A 258 -29.14 -0.16 -0.70
CA PRO A 258 -27.97 0.57 -0.22
C PRO A 258 -27.35 -0.05 1.03
N GLU A 259 -26.03 -0.19 1.06
CA GLU A 259 -25.27 -0.87 2.12
C GLU A 259 -25.47 -0.19 3.48
N MET A 260 -25.48 1.16 3.50
CA MET A 260 -25.77 1.94 4.70
C MET A 260 -27.15 1.66 5.28
N LYS A 261 -28.14 1.36 4.43
CA LYS A 261 -29.47 0.96 4.88
C LYS A 261 -29.42 -0.43 5.52
N THR A 262 -28.77 -1.39 4.87
CA THR A 262 -28.58 -2.75 5.41
C THR A 262 -27.92 -2.72 6.79
N LEU A 263 -26.85 -1.94 6.93
CA LEU A 263 -26.14 -1.79 8.20
C LEU A 263 -27.03 -1.13 9.26
N THR A 264 -27.69 -0.03 8.93
CA THR A 264 -28.56 0.69 9.89
C THR A 264 -29.73 -0.17 10.34
N ASP A 265 -30.35 -0.93 9.43
CA ASP A 265 -31.46 -1.84 9.74
C ASP A 265 -31.01 -2.95 10.71
N PHE A 266 -29.82 -3.52 10.52
CA PHE A 266 -29.29 -4.55 11.40
C PHE A 266 -28.79 -4.00 12.75
N LEU A 267 -28.11 -2.87 12.76
CA LEU A 267 -27.54 -2.29 13.98
C LEU A 267 -28.62 -1.62 14.85
N GLY A 268 -29.68 -1.09 14.24
CA GLY A 268 -30.66 -0.22 14.91
C GLY A 268 -30.15 1.21 15.13
N HIS A 269 -28.93 1.51 14.68
CA HIS A 269 -28.30 2.82 14.70
C HIS A 269 -27.38 2.97 13.49
N ARG A 270 -26.89 4.19 13.23
CA ARG A 270 -25.84 4.37 12.21
C ARG A 270 -24.54 3.68 12.68
N PRO A 271 -23.75 3.10 11.76
CA PRO A 271 -22.48 2.47 12.10
C PRO A 271 -21.58 3.40 12.93
N SER A 272 -20.96 2.84 13.98
CA SER A 272 -20.11 3.56 14.91
C SER A 272 -18.67 3.07 14.86
N THR A 273 -17.72 4.00 15.03
CA THR A 273 -16.29 3.70 15.20
C THR A 273 -15.97 3.19 16.61
N GLY A 274 -16.89 3.34 17.58
CA GLY A 274 -16.68 3.03 18.99
C GLY A 274 -16.14 1.61 19.27
N PRO A 275 -16.78 0.54 18.78
CA PRO A 275 -16.31 -0.83 18.99
C PRO A 275 -14.89 -1.06 18.44
N TYR A 276 -14.55 -0.46 17.30
CA TYR A 276 -13.21 -0.52 16.73
C TYR A 276 -12.18 0.21 17.57
N LEU A 277 -12.50 1.41 18.06
CA LEU A 277 -11.60 2.16 18.94
C LEU A 277 -11.38 1.45 20.28
N ALA A 278 -12.41 0.80 20.83
CA ALA A 278 -12.30 -0.03 22.03
C ALA A 278 -11.40 -1.26 21.79
N TRP A 279 -11.57 -1.92 20.65
CA TRP A 279 -10.71 -3.03 20.23
C TRP A 279 -9.24 -2.60 20.09
N LEU A 280 -8.96 -1.43 19.48
CA LEU A 280 -7.59 -0.90 19.37
C LEU A 280 -6.93 -0.59 20.72
N ARG A 281 -7.72 -0.31 21.75
CA ARG A 281 -7.24 -0.03 23.12
C ARG A 281 -7.14 -1.29 23.97
N SER A 282 -7.65 -2.42 23.49
CA SER A 282 -7.60 -3.68 24.20
C SER A 282 -6.21 -4.31 23.98
N PRO A 283 -5.47 -4.67 25.05
CA PRO A 283 -4.10 -5.18 24.98
C PRO A 283 -3.99 -6.56 24.31
#